data_AF-W1X7G4-F1
#
_entry.id   AF-W1X7G4-F1
#
_cell.length_a   1.000
_cell.length_b   1.000
_cell.length_c   1.000
_cell.angle_alpha   90.00
_cell.angle_beta   90.00
_cell.angle_gamma   90.00
#
_symmetry.space_group_name_H-M   'P 1'
#
loop_
_entity.id
_entity.type
_entity.pdbx_description
1 polymer ?
#
loop_
_entity_poly.entity_id
_entity_poly.type
_entity_poly.pdbx_seq_one_letter_code
_entity_poly.pdbx_strand_id
1 'polypeptide(L)' 'MTEMGTFIINGGERIIVSQLVRSPGVYFNDKVDKNGKVGYGSTVIPNRGAWLELETDSKDI' A
#
# COMPACT_ATOMS: atom_id res chain seq x y z
N MET A 1 2.92 -28.20 7.30
CA MET A 1 4.19 -27.71 6.75
C MET A 1 5.21 -28.81 6.98
N THR A 2 6.02 -29.16 5.99
CA THR A 2 7.13 -30.11 6.13
C THR A 2 8.28 -29.45 6.90
N GLU A 3 9.29 -30.23 7.30
CA GLU A 3 10.52 -29.69 7.91
C GLU A 3 11.25 -28.70 6.99
N MET A 4 11.04 -28.79 5.67
CA MET A 4 11.61 -27.90 4.66
C MET A 4 10.75 -26.66 4.38
N GLY A 5 9.65 -26.46 5.11
CA GLY A 5 8.78 -25.29 4.93
C GLY A 5 7.79 -25.39 3.76
N THR A 6 7.62 -26.59 3.18
CA THR A 6 6.70 -26.85 2.06
C THR A 6 5.32 -27.35 2.54
N PHE A 7 4.36 -27.38 1.63
CA PHE A 7 2.98 -27.78 1.89
C PHE A 7 2.50 -28.76 0.81
N ILE A 8 1.75 -29.79 1.20
CA ILE A 8 1.07 -30.68 0.24
C ILE A 8 -0.33 -30.14 -0.03
N ILE A 9 -0.59 -29.73 -1.27
CA ILE A 9 -1.89 -29.21 -1.74
C ILE A 9 -2.33 -30.05 -2.94
N ASN A 10 -3.46 -30.75 -2.81
CA ASN A 10 -3.99 -31.69 -3.82
C ASN A 10 -2.96 -32.75 -4.26
N GLY A 11 -2.18 -33.29 -3.31
CA GLY A 11 -1.15 -34.31 -3.58
C GLY A 11 0.15 -33.79 -4.20
N GLY A 12 0.26 -32.50 -4.52
CA GLY A 12 1.49 -31.87 -5.00
C GLY A 12 2.17 -31.02 -3.92
N GLU A 13 3.50 -31.01 -3.90
CA GLU A 13 4.29 -30.17 -3.01
C GLU A 13 4.36 -28.72 -3.53
N ARG A 14 4.14 -27.76 -2.63
CA ARG A 14 4.04 -26.32 -2.93
C ARG A 14 4.76 -25.51 -1.86
N ILE A 15 5.20 -24.31 -2.23
CA ILE A 15 5.81 -23.33 -1.32
C ILE A 15 4.95 -22.06 -1.32
N ILE A 16 4.77 -21.46 -0.14
CA ILE A 16 4.14 -20.16 0.01
C ILE A 16 5.25 -19.11 0.02
N VAL A 17 5.14 -18.11 -0.87
CA VAL A 17 6.11 -17.01 -0.95
C VAL A 17 5.59 -15.81 -0.15
N SER A 18 6.47 -15.20 0.64
CA SER A 18 6.16 -13.97 1.36
C SER A 18 5.95 -12.81 0.38
N GLN A 19 4.85 -12.08 0.57
CA GLN A 19 4.59 -10.85 -0.18
C GLN A 19 5.25 -9.65 0.50
N LEU A 20 5.70 -8.69 -0.29
CA LEU A 20 6.13 -7.37 0.19
C LEU A 20 5.01 -6.37 -0.12
N VAL A 21 4.35 -5.87 0.93
CA VAL A 21 3.23 -4.94 0.84
C VAL A 21 3.41 -3.77 1.81
N ARG A 22 2.78 -2.63 1.51
CA ARG A 22 2.73 -1.50 2.44
C ARG A 22 1.90 -1.87 3.67
N SER A 23 2.37 -1.46 4.85
CA SER A 23 1.62 -1.62 6.10
C SER A 23 0.38 -0.72 6.11
N PRO A 24 -0.70 -1.11 6.81
CA PRO A 24 -1.78 -0.18 7.13
C PRO A 24 -1.24 1.04 7.88
N GLY A 25 -1.73 2.23 7.53
CA GLY A 25 -1.23 3.49 8.09
C GLY A 25 -1.58 4.70 7.22
N VAL A 26 -1.05 5.85 7.62
CA VAL A 26 -1.16 7.11 6.88
C VAL A 26 0.18 7.42 6.24
N TYR A 27 0.19 7.58 4.92
CA TYR A 27 1.36 7.95 4.14
C TYR A 27 1.21 9.38 3.64
N PHE A 28 2.20 10.23 3.89
CA PHE A 28 2.23 11.60 3.38
C PHE A 28 3.06 11.67 2.10
N ASN A 29 2.63 12.51 1.16
CA ASN A 29 3.39 12.80 -0.06
C ASN A 29 3.30 14.29 -0.38
N ASP A 30 4.26 14.77 -1.14
CA ASP A 30 4.27 16.08 -1.77
C ASP A 30 4.29 15.94 -3.29
N LYS A 31 3.70 16.92 -3.98
CA LYS A 31 3.68 16.98 -5.43
C LYS A 31 3.80 18.42 -5.90
N VAL A 32 4.77 18.67 -6.78
CA VAL A 32 4.91 19.98 -7.42
C VAL A 32 3.97 20.05 -8.61
N ASP A 33 3.09 21.04 -8.61
CA ASP A 33 2.19 21.31 -9.74
C ASP A 33 2.94 21.95 -10.92
N LYS A 34 2.23 22.18 -12.03
CA LYS A 34 2.82 22.80 -13.22
C LYS A 34 3.17 24.28 -13.04
N ASN A 35 2.61 24.93 -12.01
CA ASN A 35 2.83 26.33 -11.67
C ASN A 35 3.96 26.49 -10.63
N GLY A 36 4.61 25.40 -10.21
CA GLY A 36 5.69 25.39 -9.22
C GLY A 36 5.22 25.38 -7.77
N LYS A 37 3.91 25.23 -7.50
CA LYS A 37 3.35 25.14 -6.16
C LYS A 37 3.44 23.71 -5.63
N VAL A 38 3.87 23.57 -4.37
CA VAL A 38 3.91 22.28 -3.68
C VAL A 38 2.53 21.99 -3.07
N GLY A 39 1.87 20.96 -3.56
CA GLY A 39 0.69 20.37 -2.94
C GLY A 39 1.11 19.26 -1.97
N TYR A 40 0.36 19.11 -0.88
CA TYR A 40 0.53 18.02 0.07
C TYR A 40 -0.66 17.07 0.00
N GLY A 41 -0.36 15.79 0.09
CA GLY A 41 -1.36 14.73 0.09
C GLY A 41 -1.12 13.71 1.21
N SER A 42 -2.18 13.00 1.55
CA SER A 42 -2.08 11.82 2.40
C SER A 42 -2.96 10.68 1.90
N THR A 43 -2.46 9.45 2.01
CA THR A 43 -3.20 8.23 1.72
C THR A 43 -3.34 7.43 3.00
N VAL A 44 -4.58 7.22 3.42
CA VAL A 44 -4.94 6.34 4.55
C VAL A 44 -5.20 4.94 4.00
N ILE A 45 -4.34 4.00 4.35
CA ILE A 45 -4.44 2.59 3.97
C ILE A 45 -4.99 1.81 5.16
N PRO A 46 -6.26 1.36 5.15
CA PRO A 46 -6.79 0.53 6.22
C PRO A 46 -6.33 -0.93 6.07
N ASN A 47 -6.42 -1.69 7.16
CA ASN A 47 -6.21 -3.14 7.12
C ASN A 47 -7.31 -3.87 6.32
N ARG A 48 -8.51 -3.28 6.23
CA ARG A 48 -9.62 -3.74 5.40
C ARG A 48 -10.50 -2.54 5.05
N GLY A 49 -10.86 -2.41 3.78
CA GLY A 49 -11.77 -1.36 3.30
C GLY A 49 -11.16 -0.52 2.18
N ALA A 50 -11.87 0.55 1.82
CA ALA A 50 -11.44 1.49 0.79
C ALA A 50 -10.29 2.36 1.29
N TRP A 51 -9.42 2.77 0.37
CA TRP A 51 -8.40 3.77 0.66
C TRP A 51 -9.04 5.15 0.70
N LEU A 52 -8.56 6.01 1.60
CA LEU A 52 -8.94 7.41 1.65
C LEU A 52 -7.75 8.27 1.23
N GLU A 53 -7.96 9.11 0.24
CA GLU A 53 -6.96 10.05 -0.27
C GLU A 53 -7.40 11.47 0.03
N LEU A 54 -6.48 12.26 0.58
CA LEU A 54 -6.66 13.68 0.84
C LEU A 54 -5.57 14.42 0.07
N GLU A 55 -5.95 15.40 -0.72
CA GLU A 55 -5.04 16.23 -1.50
C GLU A 55 -5.42 17.70 -1.33
N THR A 56 -4.41 18.57 -1.36
CA THR A 56 -4.61 20.03 -1.37
C THR A 56 -4.86 20.50 -2.80
N ASP A 57 -5.91 21.28 -3.05
CA ASP A 57 -6.14 21.87 -4.38
C ASP A 57 -5.18 23.06 -4.65
N SER A 58 -5.04 23.39 -5.92
CA SER A 58 -4.30 24.58 -6.40
C SER A 58 -4.84 25.88 -5.80
N LYS A 59 -6.09 25.90 -5.31
CA LYS A 59 -6.74 27.04 -4.67
C LYS A 59 -6.51 27.15 -3.16
N ASP A 60 -5.66 26.31 -2.56
CA ASP A 60 -5.47 26.24 -1.09
C ASP A 60 -6.76 25.87 -0.33
N ILE A 61 -7.62 25.08 -0.97
CA ILE A 61 -8.85 24.49 -0.39
C ILE A 61 -8.72 22.97 -0.52
#